data_AF-A0A960X2I3-F1
#
_entry.id   AF-A0A960X2I3-F1
#
_cell.length_a   1.000
_cell.length_b   1.000
_cell.length_c   1.000
_cell.angle_alpha   90.00
_cell.angle_beta   90.00
_cell.angle_gamma   90.00
#
_symmetry.space_group_name_H-M   'P 1'
#
loop_
_entity.id
_entity.type
_entity.pdbx_description
1 polymer ?
#
loop_
_entity_poly.entity_id
_entity_poly.type
_entity_poly.pdbx_seq_one_letter_code
_entity_poly.pdbx_strand_id
1 'polypeptide(L)'
;VIGDFHWFLSHNMPYIGRVNVETGAVEYLEVPAQLMPSTESRAKDVRLWGKGNPTNKPLNANGFAVGDKGNSGIGWGHISAASPTRVGRYLFLPVVTGTVYVIDTEVQPLSPKSIVAVNDLGPGGETWSLASLTFSNGRLFAHTMKEIVCIE
;
A
#
# COMPACT_ATOMS: atom_id res chain seq x y z
N VAL A 1 16.78 1.57 3.72
CA VAL A 1 17.32 2.96 3.66
C VAL A 1 17.52 3.32 2.20
N ILE A 2 17.12 4.52 1.79
CA ILE A 2 17.22 5.05 0.42
C ILE A 2 17.85 6.44 0.51
N GLY A 3 19.08 6.59 0.04
CA GLY A 3 19.89 7.76 0.39
C GLY A 3 20.00 7.86 1.90
N ASP A 4 19.75 9.04 2.45
CA ASP A 4 19.80 9.29 3.89
C ASP A 4 18.48 9.00 4.60
N PHE A 5 17.50 8.37 3.94
CA PHE A 5 16.15 8.21 4.50
C PHE A 5 15.78 6.73 4.78
N HIS A 6 15.29 6.47 5.99
CA HIS A 6 14.54 5.25 6.30
C HIS A 6 13.04 5.50 6.12
N TRP A 7 12.38 4.67 5.32
CA TRP A 7 10.97 4.82 4.96
C TRP A 7 10.10 3.83 5.73
N PHE A 8 8.90 4.27 6.13
CA PHE A 8 7.99 3.46 6.93
C PHE A 8 6.53 3.83 6.66
N LEU A 9 5.63 2.89 7.00
CA LEU A 9 4.20 3.15 7.12
C LEU A 9 3.92 3.47 8.59
N SER A 10 3.22 4.58 8.87
CA SER A 10 2.91 4.93 10.25
C SER A 10 1.94 3.93 10.89
N HIS A 11 2.03 3.78 12.21
CA HIS A 11 1.12 2.90 12.94
C HIS A 11 -0.26 3.57 13.12
N ASN A 12 -1.35 2.84 12.82
CA ASN A 12 -2.77 3.24 12.99
C ASN A 12 -3.24 4.52 12.28
N MET A 13 -2.38 5.18 11.52
CA MET A 13 -2.73 6.36 10.73
C MET A 13 -2.24 6.13 9.30
N PRO A 14 -2.94 6.65 8.27
CA PRO A 14 -2.54 6.43 6.88
C PRO A 14 -1.51 7.46 6.44
N TYR A 15 -0.32 7.45 7.06
CA TYR A 15 0.83 8.24 6.63
C TYR A 15 1.97 7.36 6.14
N ILE A 16 2.55 7.76 5.02
CA ILE A 16 3.89 7.30 4.63
C ILE A 16 4.88 8.27 5.26
N GLY A 17 5.81 7.72 6.04
CA GLY A 17 6.83 8.49 6.71
C GLY A 17 8.22 8.20 6.16
N ARG A 18 9.11 9.18 6.29
CA ARG A 18 10.55 8.94 6.19
C ARG A 18 11.30 9.71 7.27
N VAL A 19 12.32 9.10 7.83
CA VAL A 19 13.24 9.73 8.79
C VAL A 19 14.62 9.84 8.15
N ASN A 20 15.21 11.03 8.19
CA ASN A 20 16.60 11.22 7.82
C ASN A 20 17.48 10.57 8.90
N VAL A 21 18.32 9.60 8.51
CA VAL A 21 19.10 8.78 9.45
C VAL A 21 20.26 9.54 10.09
N GLU A 22 20.69 10.64 9.48
CA GLU A 22 21.77 11.50 9.97
C GLU A 22 21.25 12.59 10.91
N THR A 23 20.15 13.26 10.53
CA THR A 23 19.62 14.42 11.27
C THR A 23 18.47 14.10 12.21
N GLY A 24 17.82 12.95 12.04
CA GLY A 24 16.60 12.58 12.76
C GLY A 24 15.35 13.34 12.31
N ALA A 25 15.43 14.21 11.30
CA ALA A 25 14.27 14.92 10.78
C ALA A 25 13.26 13.94 10.17
N VAL A 26 11.98 14.09 10.51
CA VAL A 26 10.90 13.20 10.05
C VAL A 26 9.93 13.97 9.17
N GLU A 27 9.60 13.38 8.03
CA GLU A 27 8.57 13.88 7.13
C GLU A 27 7.43 12.85 7.03
N TYR A 28 6.19 13.34 7.00
CA TYR A 28 4.99 12.51 6.86
C TYR A 28 4.16 12.99 5.66
N LEU A 29 3.59 12.03 4.94
CA LEU A 29 2.68 12.25 3.83
C LEU A 29 1.39 11.48 4.06
N GLU A 30 0.28 12.20 4.19
CA GLU A 30 -1.03 11.57 4.28
C GLU A 30 -1.40 10.91 2.96
N VAL A 31 -1.92 9.69 3.05
CA VAL A 31 -2.43 8.92 1.92
C VAL A 31 -3.84 8.42 2.24
N PRO A 32 -4.67 8.08 1.25
CA PRO A 32 -5.96 7.47 1.53
C PRO A 32 -5.73 6.12 2.20
N ALA A 33 -6.52 5.78 3.24
CA ALA A 33 -6.40 4.51 3.94
C ALA A 33 -6.65 3.29 3.03
N GLN A 34 -7.56 3.44 2.07
CA GLN A 34 -7.89 2.39 1.11
C GLN A 34 -8.36 2.99 -0.23
N LEU A 35 -7.95 2.36 -1.32
CA LEU A 35 -8.51 2.56 -2.65
C LEU A 35 -9.64 1.55 -2.90
N MET A 36 -10.77 2.04 -3.39
CA MET A 36 -11.88 1.25 -3.90
C MET A 36 -11.92 1.44 -5.42
N PRO A 37 -11.30 0.53 -6.21
CA PRO A 37 -11.28 0.65 -7.65
C PRO A 37 -12.69 0.49 -8.23
N SER A 38 -13.02 1.28 -9.25
CA SER A 38 -14.26 1.12 -10.00
C SER A 38 -14.10 0.05 -11.09
N THR A 39 -15.14 -0.75 -11.30
CA THR A 39 -15.21 -1.69 -12.42
C THR A 39 -15.46 -1.00 -13.77
N GLU A 40 -15.85 0.27 -13.78
CA GLU A 40 -16.16 1.03 -15.00
C GLU A 40 -14.94 1.82 -15.51
N SER A 41 -14.30 2.60 -14.64
CA SER A 41 -13.10 3.36 -15.01
C SER A 41 -12.34 3.89 -13.81
N ARG A 42 -11.01 4.07 -13.97
CA ARG A 42 -10.12 4.63 -12.94
C ARG A 42 -10.51 6.04 -12.48
N ALA A 43 -11.21 6.81 -13.32
CA ALA A 43 -11.71 8.14 -12.97
C ALA A 43 -12.81 8.10 -11.91
N LYS A 44 -13.44 6.93 -11.70
CA LYS A 44 -14.48 6.69 -10.70
C LYS A 44 -13.95 5.94 -9.47
N ASP A 45 -12.64 5.73 -9.37
CA ASP A 45 -12.04 5.14 -8.18
C ASP A 45 -12.33 6.01 -6.94
N VAL A 46 -12.68 5.37 -5.83
CA VAL A 46 -12.95 6.07 -4.57
C VAL A 46 -11.77 5.87 -3.63
N ARG A 47 -11.19 6.99 -3.18
CA ARG A 47 -10.14 7.01 -2.16
C ARG A 47 -10.77 7.26 -0.80
N LEU A 48 -10.72 6.26 0.08
CA LEU A 48 -11.25 6.37 1.43
C LEU A 48 -10.20 7.02 2.34
N TRP A 49 -10.51 8.20 2.87
CA TRP A 49 -9.66 8.95 3.79
C TRP A 49 -10.14 8.78 5.22
N GLY A 50 -9.21 8.66 6.17
CA GLY A 50 -9.50 8.49 7.61
C GLY A 50 -10.19 7.18 8.02
N LYS A 51 -10.68 6.38 7.06
CA LYS A 51 -11.33 5.09 7.31
C LYS A 51 -11.11 4.11 6.16
N GLY A 52 -11.15 2.81 6.47
CA GLY A 52 -11.24 1.74 5.46
C GLY A 52 -12.68 1.36 5.15
N ASN A 53 -12.87 0.40 4.26
CA ASN A 53 -14.16 -0.20 3.99
C ASN A 53 -14.57 -1.13 5.15
N PRO A 54 -15.70 -0.87 5.84
CA PRO A 54 -16.13 -1.68 6.98
C PRO A 54 -16.49 -3.13 6.61
N THR A 55 -16.67 -3.42 5.32
CA THR A 55 -17.08 -4.74 4.82
C THR A 55 -15.96 -5.52 4.13
N ASN A 56 -14.69 -5.17 4.37
CA ASN A 56 -13.55 -5.94 3.83
C ASN A 56 -13.63 -7.42 4.21
N LYS A 57 -13.41 -8.28 3.21
CA LYS A 57 -13.45 -9.74 3.31
C LYS A 57 -12.04 -10.33 3.12
N PRO A 58 -11.31 -10.62 4.21
CA PRO A 58 -9.97 -11.21 4.14
C PRO A 58 -10.07 -12.72 3.84
N LEU A 59 -10.51 -13.07 2.64
CA LEU A 59 -10.70 -14.46 2.20
C LEU A 59 -9.58 -14.88 1.25
N ASN A 60 -9.18 -16.15 1.34
CA ASN A 60 -8.32 -16.76 0.34
C ASN A 60 -9.10 -17.23 -0.90
N ALA A 61 -8.40 -17.82 -1.87
CA ALA A 61 -8.98 -18.36 -3.11
C ALA A 61 -10.10 -19.38 -2.90
N ASN A 62 -10.07 -20.12 -1.79
CA ASN A 62 -11.07 -21.13 -1.44
C ASN A 62 -12.21 -20.56 -0.56
N GLY A 63 -12.24 -19.25 -0.34
CA GLY A 63 -13.26 -18.59 0.48
C GLY A 63 -13.06 -18.73 1.99
N PHE A 64 -11.93 -19.26 2.45
CA PHE A 64 -11.62 -19.32 3.88
C PHE A 64 -11.08 -17.98 4.38
N ALA A 65 -11.54 -17.55 5.55
CA ALA A 65 -10.99 -16.39 6.23
C ALA A 65 -9.53 -16.63 6.61
N VAL A 66 -8.64 -15.72 6.19
CA VAL A 66 -7.20 -15.74 6.54
C VAL A 66 -6.88 -14.90 7.78
N GLY A 67 -7.90 -14.26 8.35
CA GLY A 67 -7.82 -13.46 9.57
C GLY A 67 -9.16 -12.80 9.89
N ASP A 68 -9.33 -12.37 11.14
CA ASP A 68 -10.55 -11.74 11.66
C ASP A 68 -10.29 -10.36 12.30
N LYS A 69 -9.02 -10.04 12.59
CA LYS A 69 -8.62 -8.79 13.24
C LYS A 69 -8.29 -7.70 12.23
N GLY A 70 -8.89 -6.53 12.43
CA GLY A 70 -8.51 -5.28 11.75
C GLY A 70 -8.99 -5.15 10.30
N ASN A 71 -9.71 -6.14 9.76
CA ASN A 71 -10.26 -6.08 8.40
C ASN A 71 -11.35 -5.01 8.25
N SER A 72 -12.21 -4.83 9.26
CA SER A 72 -13.20 -3.75 9.29
C SER A 72 -12.63 -2.38 9.65
N GLY A 73 -11.34 -2.33 9.99
CA GLY A 73 -10.60 -1.09 10.29
C GLY A 73 -10.05 -0.42 9.03
N ILE A 74 -8.99 0.36 9.20
CA ILE A 74 -8.42 1.15 8.11
C ILE A 74 -7.39 0.38 7.26
N GLY A 75 -7.02 -0.84 7.64
CA GLY A 75 -5.95 -1.62 6.98
C GLY A 75 -4.52 -1.20 7.36
N TRP A 76 -4.37 -0.41 8.42
CA TRP A 76 -3.09 0.01 9.00
C TRP A 76 -3.04 -0.39 10.48
N GLY A 77 -1.84 -0.51 11.05
CA GLY A 77 -1.66 -0.85 12.47
C GLY A 77 -0.99 -2.19 12.73
N HIS A 78 -1.44 -2.93 13.76
CA HIS A 78 -0.98 -4.29 14.10
C HIS A 78 -1.49 -5.35 13.11
N ILE A 79 -1.38 -5.06 11.82
CA ILE A 79 -1.64 -5.99 10.73
C ILE A 79 -0.35 -5.99 9.95
N SER A 80 0.22 -7.17 9.66
CA SER A 80 1.55 -7.34 9.07
C SER A 80 1.69 -6.60 7.74
N ALA A 81 2.01 -5.30 7.82
CA ALA A 81 2.26 -4.48 6.66
C ALA A 81 3.53 -5.01 6.00
N ALA A 82 3.42 -5.30 4.71
CA ALA A 82 4.54 -5.87 4.00
C ALA A 82 5.69 -4.87 3.87
N SER A 83 6.91 -5.39 3.74
CA SER A 83 8.08 -4.53 3.54
C SER A 83 7.96 -3.76 2.21
N PRO A 84 8.30 -2.46 2.18
CA PRO A 84 8.35 -1.69 0.95
C PRO A 84 9.34 -2.29 -0.06
N THR A 85 9.01 -2.18 -1.35
CA THR A 85 9.87 -2.66 -2.45
C THR A 85 10.28 -1.49 -3.32
N ARG A 86 11.57 -1.33 -3.61
CA ARG A 86 12.07 -0.26 -4.49
C ARG A 86 12.45 -0.83 -5.85
N VAL A 87 12.00 -0.17 -6.92
CA VAL A 87 12.46 -0.41 -8.30
C VAL A 87 12.82 0.94 -8.93
N GLY A 88 14.10 1.14 -9.25
CA GLY A 88 14.58 2.44 -9.73
C GLY A 88 14.34 3.56 -8.72
N ARG A 89 13.70 4.66 -9.15
CA ARG A 89 13.32 5.79 -8.30
C ARG A 89 12.02 5.57 -7.52
N TYR A 90 11.26 4.51 -7.81
CA TYR A 90 9.93 4.29 -7.27
C TYR A 90 9.94 3.31 -6.10
N LEU A 91 9.24 3.67 -5.03
CA LEU A 91 9.01 2.86 -3.85
C LEU A 91 7.55 2.41 -3.82
N PHE A 92 7.32 1.11 -3.73
CA PHE A 92 6.03 0.46 -3.70
C PHE A 92 5.72 0.04 -2.26
N LEU A 93 4.61 0.55 -1.72
CA LEU A 93 4.15 0.26 -0.37
C LEU A 93 2.74 -0.33 -0.43
N PRO A 94 2.59 -1.66 -0.45
CA PRO A 94 1.30 -2.30 -0.34
C PRO A 94 0.80 -2.25 1.12
N VAL A 95 -0.49 -2.00 1.28
CA VAL A 95 -1.22 -2.23 2.54
C VAL A 95 -2.19 -3.38 2.38
N VAL A 96 -2.67 -3.88 3.51
CA VAL A 96 -3.31 -5.20 3.57
C VAL A 96 -4.61 -5.31 2.78
N THR A 97 -5.27 -4.18 2.50
CA THR A 97 -6.49 -4.08 1.68
C THR A 97 -6.22 -4.24 0.17
N GLY A 98 -4.97 -4.47 -0.23
CA GLY A 98 -4.55 -4.51 -1.63
C GLY A 98 -4.31 -3.14 -2.25
N THR A 99 -4.43 -2.05 -1.49
CA THR A 99 -4.01 -0.72 -1.97
C THR A 99 -2.48 -0.65 -2.01
N VAL A 100 -1.92 -0.10 -3.08
CA VAL A 100 -0.47 0.07 -3.26
C VAL A 100 -0.15 1.53 -3.53
N TYR A 101 0.68 2.13 -2.68
CA TYR A 101 1.20 3.47 -2.93
C TYR A 101 2.51 3.37 -3.70
N VAL A 102 2.63 4.17 -4.76
CA VAL A 102 3.86 4.30 -5.55
C VAL A 102 4.42 5.69 -5.31
N ILE A 103 5.56 5.74 -4.65
CA ILE A 103 6.21 6.98 -4.23
C ILE A 103 7.49 7.21 -5.02
N ASP A 104 7.61 8.41 -5.56
CA ASP A 104 8.83 8.93 -6.14
C ASP A 104 9.81 9.35 -5.04
N THR A 105 10.91 8.62 -4.92
CA THR A 105 11.89 8.81 -3.85
C THR A 105 12.82 10.01 -4.09
N GLU A 106 12.83 10.58 -5.30
CA GLU A 106 13.68 11.72 -5.66
C GLU A 106 13.02 13.07 -5.40
N VAL A 107 11.69 13.11 -5.21
CA VAL A 107 10.97 14.34 -4.88
C VAL A 107 11.27 14.74 -3.44
N GLN A 108 11.82 15.95 -3.26
CA GLN A 108 12.14 16.53 -1.96
C GLN A 108 11.61 17.97 -1.85
N PRO A 109 10.97 18.35 -0.73
CA PRO A 109 10.62 17.50 0.42
C PRO A 109 9.52 16.48 0.10
N LEU A 110 9.29 15.52 0.99
CA LEU A 110 8.19 14.56 0.84
C LEU A 110 6.85 15.32 0.81
N SER A 111 6.10 15.17 -0.28
CA SER A 111 4.88 15.95 -0.51
C SER A 111 3.90 15.18 -1.39
N PRO A 112 2.67 15.69 -1.61
CA PRO A 112 1.73 15.05 -2.55
C PRO A 112 2.29 14.88 -3.97
N LYS A 113 3.28 15.69 -4.39
CA LYS A 113 3.97 15.54 -5.68
C LYS A 113 4.84 14.28 -5.76
N SER A 114 5.19 13.69 -4.61
CA SER A 114 5.91 12.43 -4.53
C SER A 114 5.00 11.24 -4.86
N ILE A 115 3.66 11.38 -4.85
CA ILE A 115 2.74 10.30 -5.18
C ILE A 115 2.66 10.16 -6.70
N VAL A 116 3.21 9.06 -7.22
CA VAL A 116 3.11 8.72 -8.65
C VAL A 116 1.76 8.06 -8.92
N ALA A 117 1.36 7.13 -8.05
CA ALA A 117 0.09 6.43 -8.17
C ALA A 117 -0.41 5.93 -6.80
N VAL A 118 -1.72 5.80 -6.70
CA VAL A 118 -2.40 4.98 -5.70
C VAL A 118 -3.14 3.91 -6.50
N ASN A 119 -2.70 2.66 -6.38
CA ASN A 119 -3.16 1.56 -7.20
C ASN A 119 -3.77 0.44 -6.35
N ASP A 120 -4.33 -0.55 -7.01
CA ASP A 120 -4.97 -1.71 -6.41
C ASP A 120 -4.37 -3.02 -6.94
N LEU A 121 -4.42 -4.07 -6.12
CA LEU A 121 -4.06 -5.44 -6.49
C LEU A 121 -5.29 -6.28 -6.89
N GLY A 122 -6.45 -5.65 -7.02
CA GLY A 122 -7.73 -6.32 -7.26
C GLY A 122 -8.92 -5.56 -6.67
N PRO A 123 -10.13 -6.15 -6.71
CA PRO A 123 -11.35 -5.49 -6.26
C PRO A 123 -11.27 -5.00 -4.81
N GLY A 124 -11.72 -3.77 -4.57
CA GLY A 124 -11.78 -3.18 -3.23
C GLY A 124 -12.77 -3.92 -2.34
N GLY A 125 -12.42 -4.16 -1.08
CA GLY A 125 -13.26 -4.95 -0.17
C GLY A 125 -13.06 -6.46 -0.26
N GLU A 126 -12.43 -6.95 -1.33
CA GLU A 126 -12.29 -8.39 -1.57
C GLU A 126 -10.85 -8.84 -1.81
N THR A 127 -9.91 -7.89 -1.81
CA THR A 127 -8.49 -8.14 -1.96
C THR A 127 -7.80 -8.02 -0.61
N TRP A 128 -6.98 -9.01 -0.28
CA TRP A 128 -6.17 -9.00 0.92
C TRP A 128 -4.76 -9.46 0.59
N SER A 129 -3.74 -8.82 1.17
CA SER A 129 -2.34 -9.21 1.01
C SER A 129 -1.56 -8.95 2.29
N LEU A 130 -0.58 -9.79 2.58
CA LEU A 130 0.40 -9.59 3.65
C LEU A 130 1.83 -9.70 3.10
N ALA A 131 1.98 -9.62 1.78
CA ALA A 131 3.22 -9.89 1.07
C ALA A 131 3.75 -8.63 0.40
N SER A 132 5.08 -8.54 0.35
CA SER A 132 5.76 -7.50 -0.44
C SER A 132 5.58 -7.78 -1.92
N LEU A 133 5.72 -6.74 -2.74
CA LEU A 133 5.89 -6.94 -4.17
C LEU A 133 7.30 -7.47 -4.44
N THR A 134 7.48 -8.28 -5.47
CA THR A 134 8.80 -8.73 -5.94
C THR A 134 9.00 -8.25 -7.37
N PHE A 135 10.23 -7.86 -7.73
CA PHE A 135 10.56 -7.43 -9.08
C PHE A 135 11.53 -8.41 -9.74
N SER A 136 11.24 -8.81 -10.98
CA SER A 136 12.15 -9.62 -11.79
C SER A 136 11.89 -9.40 -13.28
N ASN A 137 12.95 -9.30 -14.07
CA ASN A 137 12.91 -9.18 -15.53
C ASN A 137 11.92 -8.12 -16.06
N GLY A 138 11.92 -6.93 -15.45
CA GLY A 138 11.06 -5.83 -15.89
C GLY A 138 9.62 -5.91 -15.39
N ARG A 139 9.28 -6.88 -14.54
CA ARG A 139 7.91 -7.13 -14.08
C ARG A 139 7.81 -7.10 -12.57
N LEU A 140 6.68 -6.64 -12.06
CA LEU A 140 6.32 -6.73 -10.65
C LEU A 140 5.40 -7.92 -10.41
N PHE A 141 5.59 -8.61 -9.31
CA PHE A 141 4.77 -9.73 -8.88
C PHE A 141 4.21 -9.43 -7.49
N ALA A 142 2.91 -9.59 -7.34
CA ALA A 142 2.22 -9.40 -6.07
C ALA A 142 1.51 -10.69 -5.67
N HIS A 143 1.61 -11.08 -4.41
CA HIS A 143 0.86 -12.20 -3.86
C HIS A 143 -0.31 -11.66 -3.03
N THR A 144 -1.52 -11.88 -3.51
CA THR A 144 -2.75 -11.68 -2.73
C THR A 144 -3.13 -13.01 -2.07
N MET A 145 -4.10 -12.99 -1.16
CA MET A 145 -4.63 -14.21 -0.56
C MET A 145 -5.37 -15.09 -1.56
N LYS A 146 -5.67 -14.58 -2.76
CA LYS A 146 -6.39 -15.29 -3.81
C LYS A 146 -5.49 -15.77 -4.93
N GLU A 147 -4.44 -15.03 -5.27
CA GLU A 147 -3.65 -15.29 -6.47
C GLU A 147 -2.29 -14.60 -6.45
N ILE A 148 -1.46 -14.96 -7.43
CA ILE A 148 -0.24 -14.23 -7.77
C ILE A 148 -0.53 -13.40 -9.03
N VAL A 149 -0.34 -12.08 -8.93
CA VAL A 149 -0.56 -11.11 -10.01
C VAL A 149 0.79 -10.72 -10.59
N CYS A 150 0.91 -10.75 -11.92
CA CYS A 150 2.02 -10.15 -12.66
C CYS A 150 1.58 -8.77 -13.20
N ILE A 151 2.38 -7.75 -12.96
CA ILE A 151 2.12 -6.35 -13.33
C ILE A 151 3.19 -5.93 -14.32
N GLU A 152 2.74 -5.49 -15.50
CA GLU A 152 3.56 -5.13 -16.68
C GLU A 152 3.32 -3.67 -17.09
#